data_AF-A0A7S2PC81-F1
#
_entry.id   AF-A0A7S2PC81-F1
#
_cell.length_a   1.000
_cell.length_b   1.000
_cell.length_c   1.000
_cell.angle_alpha   90.00
_cell.angle_beta   90.00
_cell.angle_gamma   90.00
#
_symmetry.space_group_name_H-M   'P 1'
#
loop_
_entity.id
_entity.type
_entity.pdbx_description
1 polymer ?
#
loop_
_entity_poly.entity_id
_entity_poly.type
_entity_poly.pdbx_seq_one_letter_code
_entity_poly.pdbx_strand_id
1 'polypeptide(L)'
;PTTHLHEIACISVIHTSNYNIDQNNGGEMCQLSMIRPLGSSFHNVLPKISHLQSDKDGNNNITTMPNERAMLSKFLAQLGNWDPDVLVGHNNLGWDLELILRRCVELKVSVWSKLSRKRQMYTPRLKAFEKNVSGLANLLTGRIICDTYKSAQEFLPSCTSYSLASLAQMQLNVDLQNVEPLDTPAYFCTIEGVTNLAKHTLSECHAVLQLMLKLQVLPLTKQLTNIAGNLWARTMRGHRAERCEYLLLHEFHRLKYLVPSKLLSEKKNKDKNDSKGPKYSGGLVLDPQKGLYNTYILLLDFNSLYPSIIQE
;
A
#
# COMPACT_ATOMS: atom_id res chain seq x y z
N PRO A 1 24.13 6.98 13.79
CA PRO A 1 23.94 5.94 12.74
C PRO A 1 25.28 5.58 12.09
N THR A 2 25.76 4.35 12.29
CA THR A 2 27.06 3.86 11.77
C THR A 2 27.03 3.47 10.29
N THR A 3 25.85 3.52 9.65
CA THR A 3 25.64 3.22 8.22
C THR A 3 24.49 4.07 7.65
N HIS A 4 24.51 4.37 6.35
CA HIS A 4 23.41 5.05 5.61
C HIS A 4 22.18 4.16 5.34
N LEU A 5 22.10 2.98 5.98
CA LEU A 5 21.03 2.01 5.76
C LEU A 5 19.87 2.28 6.71
N HIS A 6 18.65 2.25 6.20
CA HIS A 6 17.44 2.27 7.00
C HIS A 6 17.27 0.93 7.71
N GLU A 7 16.99 0.96 9.01
CA GLU A 7 16.72 -0.24 9.81
C GLU A 7 15.29 -0.19 10.36
N ILE A 8 14.72 -1.36 10.64
CA ILE A 8 13.38 -1.46 11.21
C ILE A 8 13.48 -1.52 12.73
N ALA A 9 12.91 -0.54 13.42
CA ALA A 9 12.97 -0.42 14.89
C ALA A 9 11.70 -0.95 15.59
N CYS A 10 10.54 -0.77 14.96
CA CYS A 10 9.23 -1.15 15.45
C CYS A 10 8.40 -1.72 14.30
N ILE A 11 7.56 -2.72 14.58
CA ILE A 11 6.54 -3.24 13.66
C ILE A 11 5.25 -3.40 14.44
N SER A 12 4.19 -2.73 14.00
CA SER A 12 2.82 -2.96 14.48
C SER A 12 1.98 -3.59 13.36
N VAL A 13 1.08 -4.50 13.73
CA VAL A 13 0.20 -5.19 12.78
C VAL A 13 -1.17 -5.36 13.42
N ILE A 14 -2.19 -5.15 12.60
CA ILE A 14 -3.57 -5.49 12.90
C ILE A 14 -3.97 -6.64 11.98
N HIS A 15 -4.50 -7.70 12.56
CA HIS A 15 -5.06 -8.83 11.82
C HIS A 15 -6.57 -8.89 12.08
N THR A 16 -7.35 -9.05 11.02
CA THR A 16 -8.80 -9.25 11.10
C THR A 16 -9.14 -10.55 10.40
N SER A 17 -9.68 -11.51 11.14
CA SER A 17 -10.16 -12.77 10.57
C SER A 17 -11.62 -12.64 10.13
N ASN A 18 -12.09 -13.48 9.21
CA ASN A 18 -13.50 -13.56 8.78
C ASN A 18 -14.12 -12.22 8.33
N TYR A 19 -13.31 -11.32 7.75
CA TYR A 19 -13.80 -10.02 7.29
C TYR A 19 -14.71 -10.18 6.07
N ASN A 20 -15.96 -9.71 6.19
CA ASN A 20 -16.93 -9.73 5.09
C ASN A 20 -16.85 -8.43 4.28
N ILE A 21 -16.30 -8.53 3.07
CA ILE A 21 -16.14 -7.40 2.14
C ILE A 21 -17.50 -6.80 1.73
N ASP A 22 -18.54 -7.62 1.56
CA ASP A 22 -19.83 -7.15 1.02
C ASP A 22 -20.68 -6.44 2.07
N GLN A 23 -20.55 -6.82 3.35
CA GLN A 23 -21.29 -6.21 4.46
C GLN A 23 -20.49 -5.15 5.23
N ASN A 24 -19.20 -4.99 4.90
CA ASN A 24 -18.27 -4.10 5.59
C ASN A 24 -18.27 -4.30 7.13
N ASN A 25 -18.51 -5.54 7.57
CA ASN A 25 -18.69 -5.89 8.98
C ASN A 25 -17.41 -6.53 9.51
N GLY A 26 -16.95 -6.05 10.67
CA GLY A 26 -15.69 -6.45 11.27
C GLY A 26 -15.73 -7.88 11.81
N GLY A 27 -14.73 -8.68 11.46
CA GLY A 27 -14.49 -9.96 12.14
C GLY A 27 -13.52 -9.82 13.32
N GLU A 28 -13.08 -10.94 13.90
CA GLU A 28 -12.24 -10.91 15.10
C GLU A 28 -10.90 -10.23 14.81
N MET A 29 -10.57 -9.22 15.63
CA MET A 29 -9.39 -8.38 15.47
C MET A 29 -8.32 -8.78 16.50
N CYS A 30 -7.09 -8.94 16.04
CA CYS A 30 -5.91 -9.17 16.86
C CYS A 30 -4.86 -8.11 16.55
N GLN A 31 -4.15 -7.64 17.57
CA GLN A 31 -3.12 -6.62 17.43
C GLN A 31 -1.78 -7.16 17.96
N LEU A 32 -0.70 -6.81 17.27
CA LEU A 32 0.65 -7.19 17.63
C LEU A 32 1.59 -6.01 17.39
N SER A 33 2.33 -5.61 18.41
CA SER A 33 3.42 -4.65 18.29
C SER A 33 4.73 -5.26 18.75
N MET A 34 5.78 -5.11 17.96
CA MET A 34 7.12 -5.61 18.26
C MET A 34 8.12 -4.47 18.19
N ILE A 35 8.98 -4.37 19.20
CA ILE A 35 10.01 -3.32 19.29
C ILE A 35 11.37 -3.91 19.68
N ARG A 36 12.45 -3.34 19.14
CA ARG A 36 13.82 -3.83 19.35
C ARG A 36 14.82 -2.70 19.65
N PRO A 37 15.93 -2.96 20.36
CA PRO A 37 16.94 -1.94 20.65
C PRO A 37 17.62 -1.39 19.39
N LEU A 38 17.90 -0.09 19.38
CA LEU A 38 18.78 0.54 18.39
C LEU A 38 20.22 0.52 18.91
N GLY A 39 21.14 -0.21 18.27
CA GLY A 39 22.57 -0.21 18.64
C GLY A 39 22.91 -0.83 20.02
N SER A 40 24.21 -0.84 20.35
CA SER A 40 24.75 -1.44 21.58
C SER A 40 24.52 -0.62 22.85
N SER A 41 24.31 0.69 22.73
CA SER A 41 24.21 1.62 23.87
C SER A 41 22.86 1.63 24.59
N PHE A 42 21.83 0.98 24.03
CA PHE A 42 20.44 1.06 24.52
C PHE A 42 19.97 -0.26 25.17
N HIS A 43 20.90 -1.18 25.42
CA HIS A 43 20.65 -2.48 26.05
C HIS A 43 20.04 -2.39 27.45
N ASN A 44 20.20 -1.26 28.16
CA ASN A 44 19.76 -1.10 29.55
C ASN A 44 18.28 -0.68 29.70
N VAL A 45 17.57 -0.30 28.63
CA VAL A 45 16.19 0.22 28.70
C VAL A 45 15.14 -0.89 28.46
N LEU A 46 15.41 -1.84 27.58
CA LEU A 46 14.46 -2.90 27.20
C LEU A 46 14.21 -4.03 28.21
N PRO A 47 15.16 -4.45 29.08
CA PRO A 47 14.90 -5.47 30.09
C PRO A 47 13.82 -5.08 31.10
N LYS A 48 13.44 -3.80 31.18
CA LYS A 48 12.35 -3.31 32.03
C LYS A 48 10.98 -3.28 31.33
N ILE A 49 10.94 -3.40 30.00
CA ILE A 49 9.69 -3.42 29.21
C ILE A 49 9.05 -4.82 29.21
N SER A 50 9.84 -5.89 29.39
CA SER A 50 9.29 -7.25 29.59
C SER A 50 8.39 -7.37 30.83
N HIS A 51 8.52 -6.45 31.79
CA HIS A 51 7.65 -6.38 32.98
C HIS A 51 6.44 -5.45 32.83
N LEU A 52 6.30 -4.73 31.71
CA LEU A 52 5.12 -3.91 31.39
C LEU A 52 4.07 -4.69 30.59
N GLN A 53 4.25 -6.01 30.43
CA GLN A 53 3.20 -6.90 29.97
C GLN A 53 2.17 -7.15 31.07
N SER A 54 1.29 -6.17 31.27
CA SER A 54 -0.11 -6.35 31.67
C SER A 54 -0.65 -4.99 32.12
N ASP A 55 -0.79 -4.02 31.21
CA ASP A 55 -1.87 -3.06 31.43
C ASP A 55 -3.16 -3.88 31.46
N LYS A 56 -3.96 -3.64 32.50
CA LYS A 56 -5.21 -4.36 32.81
C LYS A 56 -6.29 -4.19 31.71
N ASP A 57 -5.98 -3.45 30.64
CA ASP A 57 -6.77 -3.27 29.44
C ASP A 57 -6.16 -4.12 28.30
N GLY A 58 -6.64 -5.36 28.17
CA GLY A 58 -6.05 -6.45 27.38
C GLY A 58 -5.97 -6.31 25.84
N ASN A 59 -5.75 -5.12 25.28
CA ASN A 59 -5.73 -4.91 23.81
C ASN A 59 -4.37 -4.61 23.19
N ASN A 60 -3.34 -4.17 23.93
CA ASN A 60 -2.05 -3.76 23.35
C ASN A 60 -0.87 -4.66 23.78
N ASN A 61 -0.71 -5.79 23.09
CA ASN A 61 0.40 -6.72 23.34
C ASN A 61 1.71 -6.23 22.68
N ILE A 62 2.44 -5.36 23.36
CA ILE A 62 3.80 -4.97 22.96
C ILE A 62 4.77 -6.09 23.37
N THR A 63 5.54 -6.60 22.40
CA THR A 63 6.60 -7.59 22.64
C THR A 63 7.97 -7.02 22.30
N THR A 64 8.94 -7.17 23.21
CA THR A 64 10.33 -6.79 22.97
C THR A 64 11.10 -7.89 22.24
N MET A 65 11.86 -7.51 21.22
CA MET A 65 12.70 -8.41 20.42
C MET A 65 14.18 -8.08 20.64
N PRO A 66 15.09 -9.08 20.67
CA PRO A 66 16.49 -8.86 20.99
C PRO A 66 17.25 -8.12 19.87
N ASN A 67 16.89 -8.35 18.61
CA ASN A 67 17.50 -7.71 17.45
C ASN A 67 16.53 -7.70 16.26
N GLU A 68 16.89 -6.98 15.20
CA GLU A 68 16.05 -6.82 14.02
C GLU A 68 15.78 -8.14 13.29
N ARG A 69 16.79 -9.04 13.22
CA ARG A 69 16.65 -10.36 12.60
C ARG A 69 15.58 -11.21 13.30
N ALA A 70 15.58 -11.20 14.64
CA ALA A 70 14.60 -11.91 15.45
C ALA A 70 13.19 -11.33 15.27
N MET A 71 13.08 -9.99 15.25
CA MET A 71 11.81 -9.30 15.02
C MET A 71 11.21 -9.65 13.64
N LEU A 72 12.01 -9.57 12.58
CA LEU A 72 11.58 -9.93 11.22
C LEU A 72 11.20 -11.41 11.12
N SER A 73 11.99 -12.30 11.74
CA SER A 73 11.71 -13.74 11.73
C SER A 73 10.39 -14.05 12.45
N LYS A 74 10.12 -13.41 13.59
CA LYS A 74 8.87 -13.56 14.34
C LYS A 74 7.68 -12.98 13.57
N PHE A 75 7.83 -11.78 13.02
CA PHE A 75 6.81 -11.15 12.18
C PHE A 75 6.41 -12.03 11.00
N LEU A 76 7.38 -12.51 10.21
CA LEU A 76 7.12 -13.36 9.05
C LEU A 76 6.57 -14.73 9.44
N ALA A 77 7.00 -15.29 10.57
CA ALA A 77 6.41 -16.51 11.10
C ALA A 77 4.94 -16.33 11.45
N GLN A 78 4.61 -15.24 12.15
CA GLN A 78 3.24 -14.88 12.51
C GLN A 78 2.38 -14.62 11.27
N LEU A 79 2.91 -13.90 10.28
CA LEU A 79 2.24 -13.66 9.00
C LEU A 79 1.89 -14.97 8.29
N GLY A 80 2.79 -15.95 8.33
CA GLY A 80 2.52 -17.28 7.78
C GLY A 80 1.51 -18.10 8.57
N ASN A 81 1.34 -17.83 9.87
CA ASN A 81 0.33 -18.49 10.70
C ASN A 81 -1.06 -17.90 10.49
N TRP A 82 -1.15 -16.56 10.38
CA TRP A 82 -2.39 -15.87 10.03
C TRP A 82 -2.82 -16.10 8.58
N ASP A 83 -1.84 -16.26 7.68
CA ASP A 83 -2.02 -16.45 6.25
C ASP A 83 -3.05 -15.50 5.58
N PRO A 84 -2.92 -14.17 5.73
CA PRO A 84 -3.93 -13.22 5.23
C PRO A 84 -4.01 -13.18 3.70
N ASP A 85 -5.23 -13.09 3.16
CA ASP A 85 -5.46 -12.92 1.71
C ASP A 85 -5.06 -11.52 1.22
N VAL A 86 -5.24 -10.51 2.06
CA VAL A 86 -5.00 -9.09 1.73
C VAL A 86 -4.02 -8.48 2.74
N LEU A 87 -2.98 -7.84 2.23
CA LEU A 87 -2.06 -7.01 3.01
C LEU A 87 -2.38 -5.54 2.76
N VAL A 88 -2.85 -4.87 3.80
CA VAL A 88 -3.20 -3.44 3.74
C VAL A 88 -2.04 -2.62 4.29
N GLY A 89 -1.74 -1.49 3.66
CA GLY A 89 -0.75 -0.54 4.15
C GLY A 89 -0.83 0.80 3.42
N HIS A 90 0.14 1.65 3.66
CA HIS A 90 0.22 2.96 3.05
C HIS A 90 1.58 3.14 2.40
N ASN A 91 1.63 3.22 1.07
CA ASN A 91 2.87 3.21 0.28
C ASN A 91 3.69 1.91 0.42
N ASN A 92 3.01 0.78 0.67
CA ASN A 92 3.61 -0.54 0.86
C ASN A 92 4.53 -0.96 -0.30
N LEU A 93 4.07 -0.74 -1.54
CA LEU A 93 4.83 -1.12 -2.74
C LEU A 93 5.91 -0.12 -3.10
N GLY A 94 5.85 1.10 -2.56
CA GLY A 94 6.83 2.15 -2.80
C GLY A 94 7.96 2.20 -1.78
N TRP A 95 7.76 1.66 -0.57
CA TRP A 95 8.76 1.73 0.50
C TRP A 95 8.76 0.51 1.43
N ASP A 96 7.67 0.24 2.15
CA ASP A 96 7.72 -0.65 3.33
C ASP A 96 8.07 -2.10 2.98
N LEU A 97 7.43 -2.68 1.97
CA LEU A 97 7.69 -4.07 1.57
C LEU A 97 9.07 -4.23 0.92
N GLU A 98 9.55 -3.20 0.23
CA GLU A 98 10.92 -3.15 -0.30
C GLU A 98 11.94 -3.13 0.86
N LEU A 99 11.71 -2.28 1.86
CA LEU A 99 12.57 -2.19 3.04
C LEU A 99 12.60 -3.51 3.81
N ILE A 100 11.45 -4.12 4.10
CA ILE A 100 11.34 -5.41 4.79
C ILE A 100 12.12 -6.48 4.05
N LEU A 101 11.96 -6.59 2.72
CA LEU A 101 12.67 -7.58 1.92
C LEU A 101 14.18 -7.32 1.87
N ARG A 102 14.61 -6.07 1.70
CA ARG A 102 16.02 -5.68 1.73
C ARG A 102 16.66 -6.09 3.06
N ARG A 103 16.02 -5.78 4.19
CA ARG A 103 16.50 -6.16 5.53
C ARG A 103 16.49 -7.67 5.74
N CYS A 104 15.52 -8.40 5.19
CA CYS A 104 15.52 -9.86 5.23
C CYS A 104 16.73 -10.46 4.48
N VAL A 105 17.10 -9.90 3.33
CA VAL A 105 18.27 -10.34 2.55
C VAL A 105 19.58 -10.02 3.28
N GLU A 106 19.75 -8.78 3.76
CA GLU A 106 20.94 -8.33 4.49
C GLU A 106 21.16 -9.12 5.79
N LEU A 107 20.09 -9.32 6.57
CA LEU A 107 20.13 -10.06 7.84
C LEU A 107 20.03 -11.57 7.66
N LYS A 108 19.98 -12.09 6.42
CA LYS A 108 19.87 -13.52 6.08
C LYS A 108 18.69 -14.22 6.79
N VAL A 109 17.52 -13.61 6.81
CA VAL A 109 16.29 -14.17 7.39
C VAL A 109 15.78 -15.29 6.48
N SER A 110 15.74 -16.54 6.97
CA SER A 110 15.40 -17.71 6.16
C SER A 110 13.91 -17.80 5.77
N VAL A 111 13.03 -17.22 6.58
CA VAL A 111 11.56 -17.31 6.41
C VAL A 111 10.96 -16.17 5.56
N TRP A 112 11.78 -15.40 4.85
CA TRP A 112 11.36 -14.24 4.05
C TRP A 112 10.26 -14.56 3.03
N SER A 113 10.24 -15.77 2.46
CA SER A 113 9.26 -16.17 1.44
C SER A 113 7.82 -16.20 1.97
N LYS A 114 7.62 -16.26 3.31
CA LYS A 114 6.29 -16.19 3.95
C LYS A 114 5.57 -14.86 3.73
N LEU A 115 6.29 -13.82 3.30
CA LEU A 115 5.69 -12.57 2.84
C LEU A 115 4.79 -12.78 1.62
N SER A 116 5.05 -13.83 0.84
CA SER A 116 4.19 -14.34 -0.23
C SER A 116 3.53 -15.66 0.17
N ARG A 117 2.62 -16.20 -0.65
CA ARG A 117 2.17 -17.60 -0.52
C ARG A 117 3.00 -18.57 -1.38
N LYS A 118 3.88 -18.04 -2.24
CA LYS A 118 4.77 -18.87 -3.08
C LYS A 118 6.05 -19.18 -2.33
N ARG A 119 6.30 -20.47 -2.03
CA ARG A 119 7.59 -20.88 -1.47
C ARG A 119 8.71 -20.60 -2.47
N GLN A 120 9.72 -19.86 -2.06
CA GLN A 120 10.88 -19.51 -2.88
C GLN A 120 12.16 -20.02 -2.21
N MET A 121 12.95 -20.80 -2.95
CA MET A 121 14.18 -21.43 -2.43
C MET A 121 15.37 -20.46 -2.40
N TYR A 122 15.40 -19.50 -3.31
CA TYR A 122 16.51 -18.56 -3.47
C TYR A 122 16.10 -17.17 -3.04
N THR A 123 16.91 -16.54 -2.19
CA THR A 123 16.75 -15.13 -1.83
C THR A 123 16.82 -14.27 -3.11
N PRO A 124 15.91 -13.29 -3.28
CA PRO A 124 15.94 -12.46 -4.47
C PRO A 124 17.17 -11.54 -4.42
N ARG A 125 17.73 -11.22 -5.59
CA ARG A 125 18.88 -10.31 -5.68
C ARG A 125 18.44 -8.88 -5.36
N LEU A 126 19.25 -8.14 -4.60
CA LEU A 126 18.92 -6.77 -4.18
C LEU A 126 18.61 -5.82 -5.35
N LYS A 127 19.32 -5.96 -6.47
CA LYS A 127 19.08 -5.20 -7.71
C LYS A 127 17.73 -5.48 -8.38
N ALA A 128 17.03 -6.54 -7.98
CA ALA A 128 15.68 -6.83 -8.49
C ALA A 128 14.60 -5.94 -7.84
N PHE A 129 14.92 -5.29 -6.71
CA PHE A 129 13.97 -4.45 -5.97
C PHE A 129 14.07 -2.97 -6.36
N GLU A 130 15.25 -2.50 -6.77
CA GLU A 130 15.49 -1.09 -7.05
C GLU A 130 14.53 -0.55 -8.14
N LYS A 131 13.60 0.31 -7.72
CA LYS A 131 12.68 1.08 -8.59
C LYS A 131 11.77 0.24 -9.49
N ASN A 132 11.62 -1.06 -9.22
CA ASN A 132 10.77 -1.94 -10.02
C ASN A 132 9.59 -2.50 -9.21
N VAL A 133 8.53 -1.69 -9.11
CA VAL A 133 7.26 -2.05 -8.47
C VAL A 133 6.69 -3.37 -9.02
N SER A 134 6.88 -3.64 -10.32
CA SER A 134 6.43 -4.90 -10.95
C SER A 134 7.23 -6.11 -10.47
N GLY A 135 8.55 -5.95 -10.29
CA GLY A 135 9.43 -6.98 -9.75
C GLY A 135 9.07 -7.35 -8.30
N LEU A 136 8.90 -6.34 -7.45
CA LEU A 136 8.46 -6.50 -6.06
C LEU A 136 7.10 -7.21 -5.98
N ALA A 137 6.15 -6.75 -6.79
CA ALA A 137 4.81 -7.32 -6.85
C ALA A 137 4.78 -8.80 -7.29
N ASN A 138 5.72 -9.25 -8.12
CA ASN A 138 5.82 -10.65 -8.51
C ASN A 138 6.37 -11.54 -7.39
N LEU A 139 7.17 -10.99 -6.48
CA LEU A 139 7.66 -11.72 -5.31
C LEU A 139 6.54 -11.95 -4.29
N LEU A 140 5.61 -11.00 -4.18
CA LEU A 140 4.47 -11.05 -3.26
C LEU A 140 3.28 -11.87 -3.81
N THR A 141 3.55 -12.85 -4.68
CA THR A 141 2.51 -13.64 -5.34
C THR A 141 1.67 -14.42 -4.31
N GLY A 142 0.36 -14.41 -4.52
CA GLY A 142 -0.62 -15.16 -3.72
C GLY A 142 -1.23 -14.38 -2.54
N ARG A 143 -0.80 -13.13 -2.32
CA ARG A 143 -1.48 -12.17 -1.44
C ARG A 143 -1.82 -10.91 -2.24
N ILE A 144 -3.01 -10.36 -2.02
CA ILE A 144 -3.42 -9.08 -2.61
C ILE A 144 -2.81 -7.95 -1.79
N ILE A 145 -2.15 -7.01 -2.44
CA ILE A 145 -1.62 -5.82 -1.76
C ILE A 145 -2.61 -4.69 -1.95
N CYS A 146 -3.19 -4.21 -0.85
CA CYS A 146 -4.08 -3.06 -0.81
C CYS A 146 -3.27 -1.85 -0.31
N ASP A 147 -2.89 -0.97 -1.24
CA ASP A 147 -2.11 0.22 -0.92
C ASP A 147 -3.02 1.45 -0.88
N THR A 148 -3.30 1.93 0.33
CA THR A 148 -4.18 3.09 0.55
C THR A 148 -3.65 4.37 -0.08
N TYR A 149 -2.33 4.51 -0.25
CA TYR A 149 -1.73 5.66 -0.95
C TYR A 149 -2.16 5.66 -2.43
N LYS A 150 -2.04 4.52 -3.10
CA LYS A 150 -2.43 4.39 -4.51
C LYS A 150 -3.94 4.46 -4.71
N SER A 151 -4.72 3.84 -3.83
CA SER A 151 -6.17 3.93 -3.87
C SER A 151 -6.66 5.36 -3.64
N ALA A 152 -6.04 6.11 -2.71
CA ALA A 152 -6.37 7.53 -2.52
C ALA A 152 -6.06 8.36 -3.76
N GLN A 153 -4.92 8.14 -4.43
CA GLN A 153 -4.59 8.81 -5.71
C GLN A 153 -5.63 8.54 -6.81
N GLU A 154 -6.23 7.35 -6.81
CA GLU A 154 -7.26 7.01 -7.79
C GLU A 154 -8.63 7.58 -7.44
N PHE A 155 -9.02 7.54 -6.16
CA PHE A 155 -10.37 7.88 -5.70
C PHE A 155 -10.53 9.36 -5.30
N LEU A 156 -9.45 10.03 -4.92
CA LEU A 156 -9.45 11.40 -4.42
C LEU A 156 -8.51 12.30 -5.24
N PRO A 157 -8.76 12.49 -6.55
CA PRO A 157 -7.84 13.23 -7.43
C PRO A 157 -7.66 14.71 -7.06
N SER A 158 -8.56 15.28 -6.26
CA SER A 158 -8.51 16.67 -5.81
C SER A 158 -7.58 16.92 -4.61
N CYS A 159 -7.04 15.86 -3.99
CA CYS A 159 -6.12 16.01 -2.86
C CYS A 159 -4.76 16.57 -3.31
N THR A 160 -4.23 17.52 -2.52
CA THR A 160 -2.90 18.12 -2.73
C THR A 160 -1.76 17.25 -2.21
N SER A 161 -1.99 16.55 -1.09
CA SER A 161 -1.04 15.62 -0.46
C SER A 161 -1.73 14.28 -0.20
N TYR A 162 -0.98 13.20 -0.40
CA TYR A 162 -1.43 11.83 -0.16
C TYR A 162 -0.65 11.15 0.99
N SER A 163 0.05 11.91 1.83
CA SER A 163 0.68 11.33 3.03
C SER A 163 -0.37 10.79 3.99
N LEU A 164 -0.02 9.78 4.80
CA LEU A 164 -0.93 9.17 5.75
C LEU A 164 -1.52 10.21 6.72
N ALA A 165 -0.69 11.09 7.27
CA ALA A 165 -1.15 12.15 8.16
C ALA A 165 -2.14 13.12 7.49
N SER A 166 -1.86 13.57 6.25
CA SER A 166 -2.77 14.45 5.52
C SER A 166 -4.11 13.76 5.20
N LEU A 167 -4.07 12.49 4.78
CA LEU A 167 -5.28 11.73 4.47
C LEU A 167 -6.08 11.37 5.74
N ALA A 168 -5.40 11.04 6.84
CA ALA A 168 -6.04 10.78 8.13
C ALA A 168 -6.74 12.04 8.66
N GLN A 169 -6.10 13.21 8.56
CA GLN A 169 -6.74 14.45 8.95
C GLN A 169 -7.94 14.79 8.07
N MET A 170 -7.78 14.72 6.74
CA MET A 170 -8.83 15.11 5.79
C MET A 170 -10.03 14.14 5.79
N GLN A 171 -9.75 12.83 5.85
CA GLN A 171 -10.79 11.81 5.72
C GLN A 171 -11.26 11.29 7.08
N LEU A 172 -10.42 11.20 8.10
CA LEU A 172 -10.80 10.59 9.38
C LEU A 172 -10.99 11.61 10.51
N ASN A 173 -10.61 12.88 10.30
CA ASN A 173 -10.49 13.90 11.34
C ASN A 173 -9.58 13.44 12.50
N VAL A 174 -8.55 12.65 12.17
CA VAL A 174 -7.55 12.16 13.12
C VAL A 174 -6.23 12.87 12.85
N ASP A 175 -5.72 13.56 13.86
CA ASP A 175 -4.40 14.19 13.80
C ASP A 175 -3.32 13.16 14.13
N LEU A 176 -2.58 12.72 13.11
CA LEU A 176 -1.44 11.83 13.26
C LEU A 176 -0.16 12.65 13.29
N GLN A 177 0.58 12.56 14.40
CA GLN A 177 1.91 13.14 14.51
C GLN A 177 2.84 12.48 13.49
N ASN A 178 3.64 13.26 12.77
CA ASN A 178 4.67 12.72 11.90
C ASN A 178 5.95 12.52 12.70
N VAL A 179 6.47 11.29 12.74
CA VAL A 179 7.73 10.96 13.43
C VAL A 179 8.85 10.90 12.41
N GLU A 180 9.76 11.86 12.44
CA GLU A 180 10.91 11.85 11.54
C GLU A 180 11.92 10.76 11.96
N PRO A 181 12.56 10.07 11.00
CA PRO A 181 13.55 9.04 11.31
C PRO A 181 14.73 9.55 12.17
N LEU A 182 15.05 10.84 12.08
CA LEU A 182 16.11 11.47 12.86
C LEU A 182 15.77 11.56 14.36
N ASP A 183 14.48 11.68 14.70
CA ASP A 183 14.00 11.82 16.08
C ASP A 183 13.80 10.47 16.76
N THR A 184 13.73 9.39 15.97
CA THR A 184 13.51 8.02 16.46
C THR A 184 14.44 7.62 17.60
N PRO A 185 15.77 7.88 17.58
CA PRO A 185 16.66 7.53 18.69
C PRO A 185 16.30 8.20 20.03
N ALA A 186 15.69 9.39 20.01
CA ALA A 186 15.30 10.09 21.24
C ALA A 186 14.20 9.33 22.02
N TYR A 187 13.30 8.64 21.30
CA TYR A 187 12.28 7.79 21.92
C TYR A 187 12.87 6.59 22.67
N PHE A 188 14.08 6.13 22.31
CA PHE A 188 14.75 5.00 22.98
C PHE A 188 15.47 5.38 24.28
N CYS A 189 15.48 6.66 24.65
CA CYS A 189 16.07 7.13 25.91
C CYS A 189 15.22 6.79 27.14
N THR A 190 13.90 6.68 26.99
CA THR A 190 12.96 6.43 28.09
C THR A 190 12.00 5.28 27.77
N ILE A 191 11.54 4.58 28.80
CA ILE A 191 10.55 3.50 28.64
C ILE A 191 9.23 4.04 28.07
N GLU A 192 8.83 5.23 28.52
CA GLU A 192 7.64 5.92 28.03
C GLU A 192 7.79 6.30 26.55
N GLY A 193 8.94 6.81 26.14
CA GLY A 193 9.23 7.11 24.73
C GLY A 193 9.10 5.89 23.83
N VAL A 194 9.69 4.76 24.22
CA VAL A 194 9.60 3.49 23.47
C VAL A 194 8.15 3.01 23.37
N THR A 195 7.40 3.13 24.46
CA THR A 195 5.98 2.74 24.50
C THR A 195 5.13 3.66 23.62
N ASN A 196 5.39 4.97 23.65
CA ASN A 196 4.70 5.95 22.82
C ASN A 196 5.00 5.73 21.33
N LEU A 197 6.23 5.38 20.97
CA LEU A 197 6.58 5.02 19.60
C LEU A 197 5.80 3.78 19.13
N ALA A 198 5.71 2.73 19.96
CA ALA A 198 4.94 1.53 19.61
C ALA A 198 3.43 1.82 19.47
N LYS A 199 2.87 2.62 20.38
CA LYS A 199 1.47 3.09 20.33
C LYS A 199 1.20 3.94 19.09
N HIS A 200 2.15 4.81 18.73
CA HIS A 200 2.07 5.64 17.53
C HIS A 200 2.03 4.80 16.26
N THR A 201 2.96 3.85 16.08
CA THR A 201 2.97 2.94 14.92
C THR A 201 1.67 2.11 14.85
N LEU A 202 1.12 1.71 16.00
CA LEU A 202 -0.16 1.01 16.05
C LEU A 202 -1.34 1.93 15.68
N SER A 203 -1.32 3.21 16.07
CA SER A 203 -2.30 4.21 15.66
C SER A 203 -2.29 4.43 14.14
N GLU A 204 -1.11 4.47 13.52
CA GLU A 204 -0.98 4.53 12.06
C GLU A 204 -1.63 3.32 11.38
N CYS A 205 -1.45 2.11 11.91
CA CYS A 205 -2.12 0.91 11.40
C CYS A 205 -3.66 1.02 11.49
N HIS A 206 -4.19 1.57 12.57
CA HIS A 206 -5.63 1.82 12.71
C HIS A 206 -6.12 2.85 11.68
N ALA A 207 -5.38 3.94 11.48
CA ALA A 207 -5.72 4.96 10.49
C ALA A 207 -5.70 4.40 9.07
N VAL A 208 -4.73 3.57 8.72
CA VAL A 208 -4.68 2.88 7.42
C VAL A 208 -5.89 1.96 7.23
N LEU A 209 -6.25 1.17 8.24
CA LEU A 209 -7.42 0.30 8.19
C LEU A 209 -8.71 1.12 8.04
N GLN A 210 -8.89 2.16 8.84
CA GLN A 210 -10.04 3.05 8.77
C GLN A 210 -10.14 3.77 7.42
N LEU A 211 -9.00 4.21 6.85
CA LEU A 211 -8.96 4.84 5.55
C LEU A 211 -9.38 3.86 4.45
N MET A 212 -8.89 2.61 4.48
CA MET A 212 -9.31 1.56 3.55
C MET A 212 -10.83 1.31 3.61
N LEU A 213 -11.39 1.24 4.83
CA LEU A 213 -12.82 1.03 5.05
C LEU A 213 -13.66 2.23 4.59
N LYS A 214 -13.24 3.45 4.92
CA LYS A 214 -13.93 4.69 4.55
C LYS A 214 -13.94 4.90 3.03
N LEU A 215 -12.84 4.60 2.35
CA LEU A 215 -12.72 4.68 0.90
C LEU A 215 -13.34 3.47 0.18
N GLN A 216 -13.85 2.48 0.92
CA GLN A 216 -14.40 1.23 0.39
C GLN A 216 -13.49 0.58 -0.67
N VAL A 217 -12.19 0.52 -0.40
CA VAL A 217 -11.20 0.08 -1.40
C VAL A 217 -11.45 -1.36 -1.84
N LEU A 218 -11.67 -2.29 -0.90
CA LEU A 218 -11.89 -3.70 -1.23
C LEU A 218 -13.20 -3.93 -2.00
N PRO A 219 -14.37 -3.44 -1.55
CA PRO A 219 -15.62 -3.61 -2.29
C PRO A 219 -15.56 -3.01 -3.69
N LEU A 220 -15.07 -1.78 -3.83
CA LEU A 220 -15.04 -1.07 -5.11
C LEU A 220 -14.13 -1.77 -6.12
N THR A 221 -12.93 -2.16 -5.70
CA THR A 221 -11.98 -2.85 -6.59
C THR A 221 -12.41 -4.29 -6.91
N LYS A 222 -13.13 -4.98 -6.02
CA LYS A 222 -13.77 -6.28 -6.30
C LYS A 222 -14.78 -6.13 -7.44
N GLN A 223 -15.68 -5.14 -7.36
CA GLN A 223 -16.69 -4.91 -8.40
C GLN A 223 -16.05 -4.52 -9.74
N LEU A 224 -15.07 -3.61 -9.72
CA LEU A 224 -14.32 -3.24 -10.94
C LEU A 224 -13.64 -4.44 -11.60
N THR A 225 -13.09 -5.35 -10.78
CA THR A 225 -12.45 -6.57 -11.28
C THR A 225 -13.47 -7.56 -11.86
N ASN A 226 -14.63 -7.71 -11.22
CA ASN A 226 -15.71 -8.57 -11.73
C ASN A 226 -16.25 -8.06 -13.07
N ILE A 227 -16.38 -6.74 -13.24
CA ILE A 227 -16.82 -6.13 -14.50
C ILE A 227 -15.76 -6.31 -15.59
N ALA A 228 -14.50 -6.00 -15.29
CA ALA A 228 -13.42 -6.07 -16.28
C ALA A 228 -12.97 -7.51 -16.61
N GLY A 229 -13.14 -8.45 -15.68
CA GLY A 229 -12.69 -9.83 -15.81
C GLY A 229 -11.16 -10.01 -15.77
N ASN A 230 -10.42 -9.07 -15.16
CA ASN A 230 -8.97 -9.16 -14.95
C ASN A 230 -8.62 -9.75 -13.57
N LEU A 231 -7.32 -9.78 -13.23
CA LEU A 231 -6.87 -10.22 -11.90
C LEU A 231 -7.05 -9.10 -10.87
N TRP A 232 -7.66 -9.40 -9.72
CA TRP A 232 -7.93 -8.39 -8.68
C TRP A 232 -6.66 -7.70 -8.16
N ALA A 233 -5.57 -8.45 -7.99
CA ALA A 233 -4.27 -7.91 -7.61
C ALA A 233 -3.70 -6.90 -8.62
N ARG A 234 -4.14 -6.92 -9.89
CA ARG A 234 -3.78 -5.92 -10.93
C ARG A 234 -4.67 -4.68 -10.84
N THR A 235 -5.97 -4.86 -10.57
CA THR A 235 -6.89 -3.74 -10.30
C THR A 235 -6.42 -2.88 -9.13
N MET A 236 -5.99 -3.52 -8.03
CA MET A 236 -5.46 -2.82 -6.84
C MET A 236 -4.24 -1.93 -7.12
N ARG A 237 -3.53 -2.15 -8.23
CA ARG A 237 -2.34 -1.35 -8.62
C ARG A 237 -2.70 -0.09 -9.42
N GLY A 238 -3.99 0.17 -9.67
CA GLY A 238 -4.45 1.34 -10.40
C GLY A 238 -4.27 1.27 -11.92
N HIS A 239 -4.03 0.09 -12.49
CA HIS A 239 -3.87 -0.08 -13.94
C HIS A 239 -5.23 0.00 -14.67
N ARG A 240 -5.67 1.21 -15.01
CA ARG A 240 -6.93 1.46 -15.76
C ARG A 240 -6.94 0.79 -17.13
N ALA A 241 -5.86 0.93 -17.89
CA ALA A 241 -5.77 0.36 -19.25
C ALA A 241 -5.87 -1.18 -19.26
N GLU A 242 -5.27 -1.85 -18.28
CA GLU A 242 -5.33 -3.32 -18.17
C GLU A 242 -6.76 -3.81 -17.92
N ARG A 243 -7.58 -3.05 -17.18
CA ARG A 243 -9.01 -3.37 -16.99
C ARG A 243 -9.78 -3.30 -18.32
N CYS A 244 -9.60 -2.22 -19.08
CA CYS A 244 -10.25 -2.08 -20.38
C CYS A 244 -9.77 -3.13 -21.39
N GLU A 245 -8.48 -3.49 -21.37
CA GLU A 245 -7.92 -4.57 -22.18
C GLU A 245 -8.66 -5.89 -21.92
N TYR A 246 -8.76 -6.31 -20.66
CA TYR A 246 -9.45 -7.57 -20.32
C TYR A 246 -10.95 -7.55 -20.64
N LEU A 247 -11.62 -6.43 -20.40
CA LEU A 247 -13.03 -6.27 -20.74
C LEU A 247 -13.26 -6.54 -22.23
N LEU A 248 -12.45 -5.93 -23.10
CA LEU A 248 -12.51 -6.13 -24.54
C LEU A 248 -12.10 -7.55 -24.95
N LEU A 249 -11.05 -8.11 -24.32
CA LEU A 249 -10.60 -9.47 -24.62
C LEU A 249 -11.70 -10.51 -24.35
N HIS A 250 -12.43 -10.38 -23.25
CA HIS A 250 -13.57 -11.26 -22.94
C HIS A 250 -14.67 -11.15 -23.99
N GLU A 251 -15.00 -9.93 -24.41
CA GLU A 251 -16.07 -9.68 -25.38
C GLU A 251 -15.69 -10.17 -26.80
N PHE A 252 -14.48 -9.87 -27.28
CA PHE A 252 -14.01 -10.37 -28.56
C PHE A 252 -13.90 -11.90 -28.59
N HIS A 253 -13.45 -12.51 -27.48
CA HIS A 253 -13.42 -13.97 -27.36
C HIS A 253 -14.83 -14.58 -27.39
N ARG A 254 -15.81 -13.95 -26.72
CA ARG A 254 -17.23 -14.35 -26.75
C ARG A 254 -17.78 -14.33 -28.18
N LEU A 255 -17.44 -13.29 -28.95
CA LEU A 255 -17.83 -13.11 -30.34
C LEU A 255 -16.97 -13.89 -31.35
N LYS A 256 -16.01 -14.71 -30.89
CA LYS A 256 -15.09 -15.52 -31.72
C LYS A 256 -14.18 -14.73 -32.65
N TYR A 257 -13.83 -13.50 -32.27
CA TYR A 257 -12.82 -12.70 -32.97
C TYR A 257 -11.40 -13.11 -32.60
N LEU A 258 -10.47 -12.95 -33.54
CA LEU A 258 -9.04 -13.00 -33.25
C LEU A 258 -8.61 -11.68 -32.59
N VAL A 259 -7.91 -11.79 -31.46
CA VAL A 259 -7.41 -10.63 -30.72
C VAL A 259 -5.95 -10.33 -31.07
N PRO A 260 -5.52 -9.06 -31.02
CA PRO A 260 -4.12 -8.70 -31.26
C PRO A 260 -3.16 -9.40 -30.29
N SER A 261 -2.04 -9.90 -30.80
CA SER A 261 -0.98 -10.46 -29.94
C SER A 261 -0.37 -9.37 -29.06
N LYS A 262 -0.11 -9.69 -27.79
CA LYS A 262 0.54 -8.75 -26.86
C LYS A 262 1.93 -8.39 -27.38
N LEU A 263 2.15 -7.11 -27.68
CA LEU A 263 3.45 -6.62 -28.15
C LEU A 263 4.49 -6.75 -27.02
N LEU A 264 5.39 -7.71 -27.15
CA LEU A 264 6.57 -7.81 -26.29
C LEU A 264 7.46 -6.59 -26.54
N SER A 265 8.07 -6.06 -25.48
CA SER A 265 8.70 -4.74 -25.40
C SER A 265 9.80 -4.46 -26.45
N GLU A 266 10.24 -5.44 -27.23
CA GLU A 266 11.31 -5.32 -28.21
C GLU A 266 10.97 -4.41 -29.40
N LYS A 267 9.69 -4.26 -29.77
CA LYS A 267 9.28 -3.31 -30.82
C LYS A 267 9.24 -1.85 -30.37
N LYS A 268 9.31 -1.55 -29.06
CA LYS A 268 9.27 -0.15 -28.55
C LYS A 268 10.56 0.64 -28.79
N ASN A 269 11.67 -0.01 -29.18
CA ASN A 269 12.94 0.68 -29.41
C ASN A 269 13.14 1.16 -30.86
N LYS A 270 12.29 0.80 -31.82
CA LYS A 270 12.42 1.25 -33.22
C LYS A 270 11.74 2.59 -33.53
N ASP A 271 10.78 3.03 -32.71
CA ASP A 271 10.01 4.27 -32.97
C ASP A 271 10.34 5.42 -32.00
N LYS A 272 11.53 5.42 -31.38
CA LYS A 272 11.94 6.48 -30.43
C LYS A 272 12.36 7.80 -31.09
N ASN A 273 12.29 7.89 -32.42
CA ASN A 273 12.58 9.11 -33.17
C ASN A 273 11.33 9.89 -33.61
N ASP A 274 10.12 9.43 -33.25
CA ASP A 274 8.90 10.13 -33.62
C ASP A 274 8.37 11.01 -32.49
N SER A 275 8.03 12.24 -32.85
CA SER A 275 7.84 13.43 -32.00
C SER A 275 7.11 13.24 -30.66
N LYS A 276 7.57 13.94 -29.62
CA LYS A 276 6.88 14.11 -28.32
C LYS A 276 5.65 15.04 -28.40
N GLY A 277 4.91 15.00 -29.51
CA GLY A 277 3.67 15.73 -29.69
C GLY A 277 2.44 14.86 -29.41
N PRO A 278 1.26 15.46 -29.14
CA PRO A 278 0.01 14.71 -29.13
C PRO A 278 -0.23 14.08 -30.51
N LYS A 279 -0.60 12.80 -30.55
CA LYS A 279 -0.80 12.04 -31.80
C LYS A 279 -2.13 12.32 -32.49
N TYR A 280 -3.06 13.00 -31.81
CA TYR A 280 -4.40 13.30 -32.28
C TYR A 280 -4.95 14.53 -31.52
N SER A 281 -5.97 15.18 -32.08
CA SER A 281 -6.63 16.34 -31.48
C SER A 281 -7.48 15.93 -30.26
N GLY A 282 -7.42 16.74 -29.19
CA GLY A 282 -8.19 16.52 -27.96
C GLY A 282 -9.55 17.23 -27.94
N GLY A 283 -10.10 17.42 -26.74
CA GLY A 283 -11.33 18.20 -26.54
C GLY A 283 -11.15 19.68 -26.86
N LEU A 284 -12.24 20.32 -27.32
CA LEU A 284 -12.29 21.76 -27.57
C LEU A 284 -12.38 22.51 -26.25
N VAL A 285 -11.53 23.52 -26.07
CA VAL A 285 -11.62 24.47 -24.96
C VAL A 285 -12.01 25.82 -25.56
N LEU A 286 -13.15 26.35 -25.15
CA LEU A 286 -13.60 27.69 -25.55
C LEU A 286 -12.77 28.74 -24.83
N ASP A 287 -12.48 29.85 -25.51
CA ASP A 287 -11.77 30.97 -24.90
C ASP A 287 -12.61 31.58 -23.78
N PRO A 288 -12.08 31.70 -22.55
CA PRO A 288 -12.86 32.22 -21.43
C PRO A 288 -13.02 33.73 -21.56
N GLN A 289 -14.25 34.22 -21.34
CA GLN A 289 -14.49 35.63 -21.08
C GLN A 289 -14.02 35.93 -19.65
N LYS A 290 -12.94 36.71 -19.52
CA LYS A 290 -12.33 37.01 -18.22
C LYS A 290 -13.01 38.23 -17.60
N GLY A 291 -13.45 38.10 -16.35
CA GLY A 291 -14.04 39.21 -15.60
C GLY A 291 -14.66 38.77 -14.28
N LEU A 292 -15.04 39.74 -13.47
CA LEU A 292 -15.91 39.52 -12.32
C LEU A 292 -17.36 39.62 -12.80
N TYR A 293 -18.16 38.60 -12.52
CA TYR A 293 -19.56 38.54 -12.92
C TYR A 293 -20.45 38.86 -11.72
N ASN A 294 -21.30 39.89 -11.87
CA ASN A 294 -22.29 40.29 -10.85
C ASN A 294 -23.67 39.66 -11.10
N THR A 295 -23.79 38.84 -12.14
CA THR A 295 -25.01 38.13 -12.55
C THR A 295 -24.85 36.63 -12.35
N TYR A 296 -25.96 35.90 -12.31
CA TYR A 296 -25.93 34.44 -12.21
C TYR A 296 -25.16 33.80 -13.38
N ILE A 297 -24.34 32.79 -13.06
CA ILE A 297 -23.64 31.95 -14.03
C ILE A 297 -24.32 30.59 -14.06
N LEU A 298 -24.73 30.15 -15.25
CA LEU A 298 -25.28 28.81 -15.47
C LEU A 298 -24.18 27.92 -16.07
N LEU A 299 -23.84 26.83 -15.38
CA LEU A 299 -22.93 25.80 -15.88
C LEU A 299 -23.74 24.61 -16.38
N LEU A 300 -23.59 24.29 -17.65
CA LEU A 300 -24.18 23.12 -18.30
C LEU A 300 -23.06 22.17 -18.69
N ASP A 301 -23.22 20.88 -18.41
CA ASP A 301 -22.26 19.83 -18.73
C ASP A 301 -22.97 18.59 -19.29
N PHE A 302 -22.28 17.83 -20.15
CA PHE A 302 -22.80 16.59 -20.72
C PHE A 302 -22.51 15.42 -19.79
N ASN A 303 -23.52 14.59 -19.51
CA ASN A 303 -23.32 13.35 -18.78
C ASN A 303 -22.55 12.33 -19.64
N SER A 304 -21.30 12.04 -19.26
CA SER A 304 -20.48 11.01 -19.91
C SER A 304 -20.35 11.16 -21.43
N LEU A 305 -19.89 12.35 -21.89
CA LEU A 305 -19.80 12.73 -23.31
C LEU A 305 -19.24 11.62 -24.23
N TYR A 306 -18.01 11.15 -24.01
CA TYR A 306 -17.37 10.18 -24.93
C TYR A 306 -18.05 8.80 -24.95
N PRO A 307 -18.42 8.17 -23.82
CA PRO A 307 -19.21 6.94 -23.85
C PRO A 307 -20.54 7.05 -24.61
N SER A 308 -21.20 8.22 -24.55
CA SER A 308 -22.45 8.47 -25.27
C SER A 308 -22.22 8.59 -26.78
N ILE A 309 -21.18 9.33 -27.21
CA ILE A 309 -20.81 9.46 -28.63
C ILE A 309 -20.45 8.11 -29.27
N ILE A 310 -19.88 7.17 -28.52
CA ILE A 310 -19.55 5.83 -29.05
C ILE A 310 -20.81 4.98 -29.30
N GLN A 311 -21.91 5.26 -28.59
CA GLN A 311 -23.18 4.52 -28.71
C GLN A 311 -24.11 5.12 -29.77
N GLU A 312 -24.10 6.45 -29.92
CA GLU A 312 -24.87 7.20 -30.92
C GLU A 312 -24.39 6.91 -32.35
#